data_AF-A0AAD7FTC4-F1
#
_entry.id   AF-A0AAD7FTC4-F1
#
_cell.length_a   1.000
_cell.length_b   1.000
_cell.length_c   1.000
_cell.angle_alpha   90.00
_cell.angle_beta   90.00
_cell.angle_gamma   90.00
#
_symmetry.space_group_name_H-M   'P 1'
#
loop_
_entity.id
_entity.type
_entity.pdbx_description
1 polymer ?
#
loop_
_entity_poly.entity_id
_entity_poly.type
_entity_poly.pdbx_seq_one_letter_code
_entity_poly.pdbx_strand_id
1 'polypeptide(L)'
;MPLLTFLQVSTELWASPFVHRPGRFRALFQANNFFSAVCDTASSGRRRHTLVIQGCDVEDLALKFVAKVKAAAVTGDFTPVLSTERTFNVVAEDGRLVSTGAGIEREVIYTAFRMFSNDAGRWLLPRFDDKCSIATTMPLASARFVSGDRLVDLTVLGFLCALMLMHGIAPEPLSPSLIYFAANGCDPQCLDKAWIGEWHPALRALLNQWKATGPYGDLAPFQAHFATYHDMQIASFNNRDSVQHNQMGKDMLYASIIGPQPPEHDELKAFFTGIRAPCANGFDFMEASLFLCWVARSCPGGPSTYISQIWTSLIHDFQSLEPHLTIVDLPRQIIDQLAGAGSPIRAMDLPLLLTNFLKGRGVPCPTLLDSAKDRLSRLIPFDTTDSPAFRSRALCWATTGCPHVESEDHKTLTVQFVGPDDTGYHPLTDVRQAGMKFGQISYRTCFRIARIPVVHLIDLCSRSYPTIDADGNETEPRTLEQAIEHWLFIEI
;
A
#
# COMPACT_ATOMS: atom_id res chain seq x y z
N MET A 1 0.60 -27.37 27.33
CA MET A 1 0.92 -26.35 26.30
C MET A 1 1.98 -25.42 26.86
N PRO A 2 2.99 -25.01 26.10
CA PRO A 2 3.93 -24.01 26.60
C PRO A 2 3.21 -22.66 26.61
N LEU A 3 2.90 -22.14 27.80
CA LEU A 3 2.76 -20.70 27.99
C LEU A 3 4.00 -20.05 27.36
N LEU A 4 3.82 -19.01 26.55
CA LEU A 4 4.89 -18.31 25.84
C LEU A 4 5.97 -17.84 26.84
N THR A 5 6.99 -18.66 27.04
CA THR A 5 8.12 -18.40 27.96
C THR A 5 9.03 -17.27 27.49
N PHE A 6 8.72 -16.64 26.35
CA PHE A 6 9.49 -15.58 25.70
C PHE A 6 9.31 -14.19 26.36
N LEU A 7 8.32 -14.00 27.24
CA LEU A 7 7.92 -12.69 27.77
C LEU A 7 8.58 -12.28 29.11
N GLN A 8 9.84 -12.67 29.35
CA GLN A 8 10.46 -12.67 30.69
C GLN A 8 10.98 -11.32 31.27
N VAL A 9 10.93 -10.18 30.57
CA VAL A 9 11.68 -8.96 31.00
C VAL A 9 10.86 -7.92 31.81
N SER A 10 9.61 -8.21 32.13
CA SER A 10 8.76 -7.51 33.12
C SER A 10 7.56 -8.42 33.35
N THR A 11 6.87 -8.47 34.49
CA THR A 11 5.65 -9.31 34.61
C THR A 11 4.40 -8.58 34.16
N GLU A 12 4.37 -7.24 34.24
CA GLU A 12 3.17 -6.43 34.03
C GLU A 12 3.14 -5.74 32.65
N LEU A 13 1.96 -5.72 32.03
CA LEU A 13 1.70 -5.06 30.74
C LEU A 13 1.96 -3.54 30.83
N TRP A 14 2.85 -3.04 29.97
CA TRP A 14 3.25 -1.62 29.87
C TRP A 14 3.81 -1.01 31.16
N ALA A 15 4.43 -1.82 32.03
CA ALA A 15 4.99 -1.32 33.28
C ALA A 15 6.22 -0.43 33.11
N SER A 16 6.91 -0.51 31.97
CA SER A 16 8.06 0.33 31.65
C SER A 16 7.96 0.85 30.22
N PRO A 17 8.40 2.08 29.95
CA PRO A 17 8.50 2.58 28.59
C PRO A 17 9.51 1.73 27.82
N PHE A 18 9.18 1.42 26.56
CA PHE A 18 10.12 0.73 25.69
C PHE A 18 11.28 1.66 25.33
N VAL A 19 12.51 1.16 25.44
CA VAL A 19 13.70 1.92 25.07
C VAL A 19 14.29 1.31 23.81
N HIS A 20 14.30 2.08 22.72
CA HIS A 20 14.92 1.66 21.48
C HIS A 20 16.40 1.38 21.66
N ARG A 21 16.88 0.26 21.11
CA ARG A 21 18.30 -0.06 21.11
C ARG A 21 19.05 0.90 20.17
N PRO A 22 20.17 1.50 20.59
CA PRO A 22 20.97 2.34 19.71
C PRO A 22 21.60 1.52 18.58
N GLY A 23 21.59 2.04 17.37
CA GLY A 23 22.13 1.32 16.21
C GLY A 23 23.64 1.44 15.99
N ARG A 24 24.21 0.45 15.27
CA ARG A 24 25.65 0.31 15.01
C ARG A 24 26.16 1.25 13.92
N PHE A 25 25.31 1.62 12.97
CA PHE A 25 25.69 2.50 11.88
C PHE A 25 25.08 3.87 12.12
N ARG A 26 25.91 4.84 12.52
CA ARG A 26 25.54 6.23 12.82
C ARG A 26 26.06 7.23 11.75
N ALA A 27 26.48 6.80 10.55
CA ALA A 27 27.19 7.68 9.61
C ALA A 27 26.58 7.80 8.19
N LEU A 28 25.46 7.14 7.86
CA LEU A 28 24.96 6.95 6.47
C LEU A 28 23.74 7.81 6.06
N PHE A 29 23.42 8.92 6.73
CA PHE A 29 22.01 9.38 6.89
C PHE A 29 21.63 10.75 6.31
N GLN A 30 22.01 11.06 5.07
CA GLN A 30 21.64 12.33 4.42
C GLN A 30 21.16 12.16 2.97
N ALA A 31 20.63 10.99 2.60
CA ALA A 31 20.22 10.76 1.22
C ALA A 31 18.84 11.36 0.93
N ASN A 32 18.73 12.13 -0.16
CA ASN A 32 17.49 12.74 -0.65
C ASN A 32 16.48 11.73 -1.24
N ASN A 33 16.80 10.43 -1.24
CA ASN A 33 15.94 9.35 -1.72
C ASN A 33 16.20 8.10 -0.88
N PHE A 34 15.23 7.71 -0.04
CA PHE A 34 15.36 6.57 0.88
C PHE A 34 15.70 5.27 0.14
N PHE A 35 14.91 4.96 -0.89
CA PHE A 35 15.05 3.73 -1.65
C PHE A 35 16.42 3.59 -2.30
N SER A 36 16.91 4.66 -2.95
CA SER A 36 18.24 4.66 -3.59
C SER A 36 19.34 4.41 -2.57
N ALA A 37 19.27 5.08 -1.41
CA ALA A 37 20.26 4.91 -0.34
C ALA A 37 20.30 3.48 0.20
N VAL A 38 19.13 2.84 0.32
CA VAL A 38 19.02 1.44 0.70
C VAL A 38 19.69 0.54 -0.33
N CYS A 39 19.41 0.74 -1.62
CA CYS A 39 20.03 -0.05 -2.70
C CYS A 39 21.56 0.16 -2.76
N ASP A 40 22.03 1.39 -2.62
CA ASP A 40 23.46 1.73 -2.57
C ASP A 40 24.16 1.01 -1.41
N THR A 41 23.52 0.99 -0.24
CA THR A 41 24.07 0.31 0.95
C THR A 41 24.04 -1.21 0.79
N ALA A 42 22.94 -1.77 0.29
CA ALA A 42 22.78 -3.20 0.04
C ALA A 42 23.76 -3.74 -1.00
N SER A 43 24.19 -2.88 -1.94
CA SER A 43 25.13 -3.22 -3.01
C SER A 43 26.58 -2.77 -2.75
N SER A 44 26.84 -2.11 -1.61
CA SER A 44 28.16 -1.52 -1.30
C SER A 44 29.28 -2.57 -1.29
N GLY A 45 30.41 -2.23 -1.92
CA GLY A 45 31.62 -3.05 -1.96
C GLY A 45 31.51 -4.30 -2.86
N ARG A 46 30.46 -4.42 -3.68
CA ARG A 46 30.22 -5.56 -4.57
C ARG A 46 30.23 -5.16 -6.05
N ARG A 47 30.32 -6.15 -6.95
CA ARG A 47 30.09 -5.90 -8.39
C ARG A 47 28.66 -5.42 -8.57
N ARG A 48 28.46 -4.36 -9.36
CA ARG A 48 27.13 -3.89 -9.72
C ARG A 48 26.41 -5.00 -10.47
N HIS A 49 25.34 -5.51 -9.87
CA HIS A 49 24.39 -6.35 -10.57
C HIS A 49 23.44 -5.45 -11.34
N THR A 50 22.96 -5.86 -12.50
CA THR A 50 21.92 -5.10 -13.22
C THR A 50 20.65 -5.94 -13.19
N LEU A 51 19.58 -5.40 -12.60
CA LEU A 51 18.28 -6.05 -12.58
C LEU A 51 17.44 -5.52 -13.74
N VAL A 52 17.14 -6.39 -14.71
CA VAL A 52 16.27 -6.06 -15.84
C VAL A 52 15.07 -6.98 -15.83
N ILE A 53 13.87 -6.39 -15.75
CA ILE A 53 12.59 -7.07 -15.88
C ILE A 53 11.87 -6.49 -17.10
N GLN A 54 11.49 -7.37 -18.04
CA GLN A 54 10.76 -7.00 -19.26
C GLN A 54 9.51 -7.87 -19.40
N GLY A 55 8.38 -7.25 -19.74
CA GLY A 55 7.10 -7.94 -19.91
C GLY A 55 6.15 -7.19 -20.83
N CYS A 56 5.07 -7.86 -21.23
CA CYS A 56 4.04 -7.27 -22.10
C CYS A 56 3.11 -6.30 -21.37
N ASP A 57 2.99 -6.44 -20.06
CA ASP A 57 2.19 -5.61 -19.16
C ASP A 57 2.74 -5.67 -17.72
N VAL A 58 2.05 -5.01 -16.79
CA VAL A 58 2.46 -4.95 -15.36
C VAL A 58 2.29 -6.30 -14.66
N GLU A 59 1.31 -7.12 -15.04
CA GLU A 59 1.08 -8.43 -14.42
C GLU A 59 2.21 -9.41 -14.78
N ASP A 60 2.61 -9.47 -16.05
CA ASP A 60 3.74 -10.27 -16.52
C ASP A 60 5.07 -9.79 -15.89
N LEU A 61 5.26 -8.47 -15.78
CA LEU A 61 6.40 -7.90 -15.05
C LEU A 61 6.42 -8.34 -13.58
N ALA A 62 5.27 -8.31 -12.88
CA ALA A 62 5.14 -8.76 -11.49
C ALA A 62 5.47 -10.24 -11.32
N LEU A 63 4.96 -11.10 -12.20
CA LEU A 63 5.28 -12.54 -12.20
C LEU A 63 6.78 -12.78 -12.36
N LYS A 64 7.40 -12.13 -13.35
CA LYS A 64 8.85 -12.23 -13.61
C LYS A 64 9.68 -11.66 -12.46
N PHE A 65 9.23 -10.57 -11.86
CA PHE A 65 9.88 -9.98 -10.69
C PHE A 65 9.82 -10.93 -9.49
N VAL A 66 8.65 -11.49 -9.17
CA VAL A 66 8.48 -12.50 -8.12
C VAL A 66 9.41 -13.70 -8.34
N ALA A 67 9.60 -14.16 -9.58
CA ALA A 67 10.54 -15.23 -9.87
C ALA A 67 12.00 -14.87 -9.52
N LYS A 68 12.42 -13.62 -9.73
CA LYS A 68 13.74 -13.12 -9.30
C LYS A 68 13.86 -13.04 -7.78
N VAL A 69 12.80 -12.57 -7.10
CA VAL A 69 12.75 -12.53 -5.63
C VAL A 69 12.81 -13.93 -5.05
N LYS A 70 12.11 -14.91 -5.63
CA LYS A 70 12.17 -16.33 -5.24
C LYS A 70 13.58 -16.87 -5.35
N ALA A 71 14.29 -16.58 -6.44
CA ALA A 71 15.68 -16.99 -6.60
C ALA A 71 16.57 -16.41 -5.49
N ALA A 72 16.42 -15.12 -5.17
CA ALA A 72 17.14 -14.45 -4.08
C ALA A 72 16.80 -15.05 -2.70
N ALA A 73 15.53 -15.36 -2.44
CA ALA A 73 15.07 -16.00 -1.22
C ALA A 73 15.70 -17.39 -1.03
N VAL A 74 15.80 -18.19 -2.10
CA VAL A 74 16.44 -19.51 -2.08
C VAL A 74 17.95 -19.40 -1.81
N THR A 75 18.63 -18.40 -2.38
CA THR A 75 20.06 -18.19 -2.12
C THR A 75 20.35 -17.50 -0.79
N GLY A 76 19.33 -16.90 -0.16
CA GLY A 76 19.49 -16.07 1.04
C GLY A 76 20.26 -14.77 0.77
N ASP A 77 20.25 -14.28 -0.48
CA ASP A 77 20.98 -13.08 -0.90
C ASP A 77 20.10 -12.20 -1.79
N PHE A 78 19.67 -11.08 -1.24
CA PHE A 78 18.83 -10.08 -1.92
C PHE A 78 19.62 -9.00 -2.65
N THR A 79 20.97 -9.00 -2.60
CA THR A 79 21.81 -8.02 -3.32
C THR A 79 21.43 -7.88 -4.80
N PRO A 80 21.17 -8.95 -5.57
CA PRO A 80 20.81 -8.81 -6.99
C PRO A 80 19.49 -8.08 -7.23
N VAL A 81 18.54 -8.17 -6.29
CA VAL A 81 17.22 -7.54 -6.39
C VAL A 81 17.25 -6.12 -5.84
N LEU A 82 18.08 -5.85 -4.82
CA LEU A 82 18.36 -4.51 -4.28
C LEU A 82 19.50 -3.79 -5.02
N SER A 83 19.67 -4.10 -6.31
CA SER A 83 20.65 -3.42 -7.15
C SER A 83 20.35 -1.93 -7.29
N THR A 84 21.39 -1.12 -7.48
CA THR A 84 21.29 0.30 -7.84
C THR A 84 20.96 0.52 -9.32
N GLU A 85 21.19 -0.50 -10.17
CA GLU A 85 20.91 -0.48 -11.60
C GLU A 85 19.71 -1.39 -11.89
N ARG A 86 18.51 -0.82 -11.79
CA ARG A 86 17.23 -1.52 -11.97
C ARG A 86 16.46 -0.95 -13.15
N THR A 87 15.84 -1.81 -13.94
CA THR A 87 15.01 -1.39 -15.07
C THR A 87 13.80 -2.30 -15.22
N PHE A 88 12.62 -1.69 -15.23
CA PHE A 88 11.33 -2.33 -15.48
C PHE A 88 10.74 -1.74 -16.75
N ASN A 89 10.48 -2.58 -17.75
CA ASN A 89 10.05 -2.14 -19.07
C ASN A 89 8.83 -2.92 -19.55
N VAL A 90 7.76 -2.20 -19.90
CA VAL A 90 6.65 -2.73 -20.67
C VAL A 90 7.02 -2.63 -22.15
N VAL A 91 7.01 -3.76 -22.84
CA VAL A 91 7.41 -3.87 -24.24
C VAL A 91 6.25 -4.45 -25.04
N ALA A 92 5.86 -3.79 -26.13
CA ALA A 92 4.82 -4.28 -27.03
C ALA A 92 5.29 -5.52 -27.80
N GLU A 93 4.35 -6.23 -28.43
CA GLU A 93 4.64 -7.43 -29.23
C GLU A 93 5.64 -7.17 -30.37
N ASP A 94 5.67 -5.95 -30.91
CA ASP A 94 6.60 -5.51 -31.95
C ASP A 94 8.01 -5.16 -31.41
N GLY A 95 8.25 -5.33 -30.11
CA GLY A 95 9.52 -5.01 -29.44
C GLY A 95 9.69 -3.55 -29.06
N ARG A 96 8.69 -2.68 -29.32
CA ARG A 96 8.74 -1.26 -28.97
C ARG A 96 8.54 -1.06 -27.47
N LEU A 97 9.37 -0.19 -26.87
CA LEU A 97 9.20 0.23 -25.48
C LEU A 97 7.92 1.04 -25.34
N VAL A 98 7.00 0.58 -24.48
CA VAL A 98 5.71 1.22 -24.21
C VAL A 98 5.78 2.07 -22.95
N SER A 99 6.34 1.52 -21.86
CA SER A 99 6.44 2.21 -20.57
C SER A 99 7.69 1.80 -19.79
N THR A 100 8.25 2.75 -19.03
CA THR A 100 9.47 2.56 -18.24
C THR A 100 9.56 3.58 -17.09
N GLY A 101 10.43 3.30 -16.12
CA GLY A 101 10.78 4.21 -15.02
C GLY A 101 10.29 3.77 -13.65
N ALA A 102 10.55 4.60 -12.64
CA ALA A 102 10.29 4.30 -11.23
C ALA A 102 8.79 4.12 -10.90
N GLY A 103 7.88 4.70 -11.69
CA GLY A 103 6.44 4.47 -11.54
C GLY A 103 6.06 3.02 -11.83
N ILE A 104 6.55 2.45 -12.95
CA ILE A 104 6.30 1.06 -13.32
C ILE A 104 6.89 0.10 -12.28
N GLU A 105 8.05 0.41 -11.74
CA GLU A 105 8.64 -0.35 -10.65
C GLU A 105 7.73 -0.41 -9.40
N ARG A 106 7.16 0.74 -8.98
CA ARG A 106 6.21 0.78 -7.86
C ARG A 106 4.94 -0.02 -8.16
N GLU A 107 4.39 0.10 -9.36
CA GLU A 107 3.22 -0.67 -9.79
C GLU A 107 3.50 -2.17 -9.79
N VAL A 108 4.67 -2.59 -10.26
CA VAL A 108 5.10 -3.99 -10.26
C VAL A 108 5.25 -4.53 -8.85
N ILE A 109 5.85 -3.77 -7.93
CA ILE A 109 6.00 -4.16 -6.52
C ILE A 109 4.63 -4.27 -5.85
N TYR A 110 3.75 -3.29 -6.06
CA TYR A 110 2.39 -3.29 -5.53
C TYR A 110 1.59 -4.48 -6.07
N THR A 111 1.64 -4.72 -7.38
CA THR A 111 0.97 -5.84 -8.06
C THR A 111 1.49 -7.19 -7.55
N ALA A 112 2.81 -7.34 -7.43
CA ALA A 112 3.43 -8.55 -6.89
C ALA A 112 2.96 -8.83 -5.45
N PHE A 113 2.83 -7.79 -4.62
CA PHE A 113 2.28 -7.94 -3.27
C PHE A 113 0.78 -8.30 -3.29
N ARG A 114 -0.01 -7.71 -4.19
CA ARG A 114 -1.44 -8.03 -4.37
C ARG A 114 -1.68 -9.49 -4.74
N MET A 115 -0.74 -10.16 -5.41
CA MET A 115 -0.83 -11.61 -5.67
C MET A 115 -0.97 -12.43 -4.38
N PHE A 116 -0.39 -11.96 -3.26
CA PHE A 116 -0.51 -12.60 -1.95
C PHE A 116 -1.73 -12.09 -1.19
N SER A 117 -1.98 -10.78 -1.15
CA SER A 117 -3.11 -10.24 -0.38
C SER A 117 -4.48 -10.52 -1.01
N ASN A 118 -4.56 -10.80 -2.31
CA ASN A 118 -5.78 -11.31 -2.95
C ASN A 118 -6.10 -12.76 -2.54
N ASP A 119 -5.10 -13.56 -2.18
CA ASP A 119 -5.26 -14.91 -1.59
C ASP A 119 -5.12 -14.84 -0.06
N ALA A 120 -5.85 -13.90 0.55
CA ALA A 120 -5.72 -13.57 1.97
C ALA A 120 -5.87 -14.82 2.87
N GLY A 121 -6.80 -15.73 2.55
CA GLY A 121 -7.03 -16.94 3.35
C GLY A 121 -5.81 -17.87 3.45
N ARG A 122 -4.86 -17.79 2.51
CA ARG A 122 -3.63 -18.60 2.50
C ARG A 122 -2.46 -17.95 3.24
N TRP A 123 -2.36 -16.62 3.19
CA TRP A 123 -1.17 -15.88 3.59
C TRP A 123 -1.38 -14.95 4.78
N LEU A 124 -2.61 -14.48 4.97
CA LEU A 124 -2.98 -13.46 5.92
C LEU A 124 -3.96 -14.01 6.95
N LEU A 125 -3.84 -13.50 8.17
CA LEU A 125 -4.67 -13.89 9.28
C LEU A 125 -5.34 -12.66 9.85
N PRO A 126 -6.67 -12.53 9.74
CA PRO A 126 -7.39 -11.42 10.33
C PRO A 126 -7.15 -11.31 11.83
N ARG A 127 -7.00 -10.06 12.27
CA ARG A 127 -6.62 -9.65 13.62
C ARG A 127 -7.54 -8.53 14.08
N PHE A 128 -7.28 -8.03 15.29
CA PHE A 128 -8.09 -6.96 15.87
C PHE A 128 -8.12 -5.72 14.94
N ASP A 129 -9.22 -4.96 14.99
CA ASP A 129 -9.42 -3.70 14.26
C ASP A 129 -9.20 -3.80 12.73
N ASP A 130 -9.71 -4.88 12.11
CA ASP A 130 -9.67 -5.13 10.66
C ASP A 130 -8.27 -5.15 10.04
N LYS A 131 -7.23 -5.36 10.85
CA LYS A 131 -5.86 -5.56 10.38
C LYS A 131 -5.54 -7.05 10.22
N CYS A 132 -4.46 -7.35 9.50
CA CYS A 132 -3.98 -8.70 9.32
C CYS A 132 -2.57 -8.90 9.91
N SER A 133 -2.30 -10.14 10.29
CA SER A 133 -0.97 -10.70 10.49
C SER A 133 -0.72 -11.82 9.47
N ILE A 134 0.35 -12.59 9.65
CA ILE A 134 0.70 -13.72 8.78
C ILE A 134 -0.02 -14.98 9.24
N ALA A 135 -0.67 -15.66 8.29
CA ALA A 135 -1.27 -16.96 8.52
C ALA A 135 -0.19 -18.03 8.68
N THR A 136 -0.38 -18.88 9.68
CA THR A 136 0.43 -20.09 9.88
C THR A 136 -0.43 -21.31 9.59
N THR A 137 0.14 -22.28 8.89
CA THR A 137 -0.58 -23.51 8.49
C THR A 137 -0.58 -24.57 9.58
N MET A 138 0.38 -24.51 10.49
CA MET A 138 0.55 -25.51 11.54
C MET A 138 0.91 -24.85 12.88
N PRO A 139 0.67 -25.51 14.01
CA PRO A 139 1.23 -25.10 15.29
C PRO A 139 2.75 -25.28 15.34
N LEU A 140 3.44 -24.55 16.22
CA LEU A 140 4.89 -24.62 16.42
C LEU A 140 5.43 -26.06 16.56
N ALA A 141 4.71 -26.94 17.27
CA ALA A 141 5.11 -28.33 17.46
C ALA A 141 5.24 -29.13 16.15
N SER A 142 4.56 -28.69 15.09
CA SER A 142 4.56 -29.30 13.76
C SER A 142 5.19 -28.41 12.68
N ALA A 143 5.75 -27.24 13.04
CA ALA A 143 6.31 -26.26 12.10
C ALA A 143 7.37 -26.86 11.17
N ARG A 144 8.13 -27.86 11.64
CA ARG A 144 9.13 -28.60 10.85
C ARG A 144 8.59 -29.31 9.61
N PHE A 145 7.28 -29.50 9.50
CA PHE A 145 6.62 -30.16 8.36
C PHE A 145 6.08 -29.15 7.33
N VAL A 146 6.25 -27.86 7.56
CA VAL A 146 5.89 -26.83 6.58
C VAL A 146 6.77 -27.00 5.34
N SER A 147 6.14 -27.00 4.17
CA SER A 147 6.83 -27.18 2.88
C SER A 147 7.83 -26.06 2.61
N GLY A 148 8.98 -26.39 2.02
CA GLY A 148 9.99 -25.40 1.61
C GLY A 148 9.43 -24.30 0.69
N ASP A 149 8.56 -24.64 -0.27
CA ASP A 149 7.94 -23.67 -1.17
C ASP A 149 7.14 -22.60 -0.42
N ARG A 150 6.39 -23.00 0.61
CA ARG A 150 5.65 -22.07 1.47
C ARG A 150 6.58 -21.13 2.24
N LEU A 151 7.71 -21.64 2.74
CA LEU A 151 8.70 -20.81 3.42
C LEU A 151 9.32 -19.79 2.45
N VAL A 152 9.67 -20.22 1.23
CA VAL A 152 10.17 -19.32 0.18
C VAL A 152 9.12 -18.26 -0.18
N ASP A 153 7.87 -18.65 -0.36
CA ASP A 153 6.78 -17.72 -0.67
C ASP A 153 6.55 -16.69 0.46
N LEU A 154 6.64 -17.11 1.73
CA LEU A 154 6.57 -16.18 2.87
C LEU A 154 7.78 -15.25 2.95
N THR A 155 8.97 -15.73 2.62
CA THR A 155 10.16 -14.89 2.47
C THR A 155 10.01 -13.87 1.34
N VAL A 156 9.41 -14.25 0.21
CA VAL A 156 9.06 -13.31 -0.87
C VAL A 156 8.07 -12.27 -0.38
N LEU A 157 6.99 -12.68 0.30
CA LEU A 157 5.98 -11.76 0.83
C LEU A 157 6.61 -10.76 1.82
N GLY A 158 7.46 -11.21 2.73
CA GLY A 158 8.20 -10.34 3.64
C GLY A 158 9.09 -9.34 2.91
N PHE A 159 9.81 -9.78 1.87
CA PHE A 159 10.65 -8.90 1.07
C PHE A 159 9.85 -7.86 0.29
N LEU A 160 8.70 -8.23 -0.26
CA LEU A 160 7.79 -7.29 -0.91
C LEU A 160 7.28 -6.24 0.09
N CYS A 161 6.96 -6.62 1.33
CA CYS A 161 6.62 -5.67 2.38
C CYS A 161 7.76 -4.68 2.65
N ALA A 162 9.01 -5.16 2.74
CA ALA A 162 10.18 -4.29 2.90
C ALA A 162 10.33 -3.32 1.74
N LEU A 163 10.20 -3.78 0.48
CA LEU A 163 10.25 -2.91 -0.69
C LEU A 163 9.14 -1.85 -0.68
N MET A 164 7.91 -2.23 -0.33
CA MET A 164 6.81 -1.27 -0.20
C MET A 164 7.14 -0.20 0.82
N LEU A 165 7.65 -0.57 2.00
CA LEU A 165 8.11 0.39 3.01
C LEU A 165 9.22 1.29 2.47
N MET A 166 10.21 0.74 1.77
CA MET A 166 11.29 1.53 1.16
C MET A 166 10.78 2.56 0.14
N HIS A 167 9.67 2.27 -0.54
CA HIS A 167 8.98 3.19 -1.45
C HIS A 167 7.94 4.08 -0.76
N GLY A 168 7.78 4.01 0.57
CA GLY A 168 6.81 4.80 1.32
C GLY A 168 5.36 4.33 1.15
N ILE A 169 5.16 3.06 0.79
CA ILE A 169 3.86 2.44 0.53
C ILE A 169 3.51 1.51 1.69
N ALA A 170 2.29 1.60 2.23
CA ALA A 170 1.85 0.69 3.29
C ALA A 170 1.51 -0.69 2.70
N PRO A 171 2.08 -1.80 3.22
CA PRO A 171 1.71 -3.17 2.85
C PRO A 171 0.35 -3.60 3.43
N GLU A 172 -0.73 -2.89 3.09
CA GLU A 172 -2.09 -3.23 3.56
C GLU A 172 -2.62 -4.54 2.96
N PRO A 173 -3.29 -5.41 3.75
CA PRO A 173 -3.93 -5.10 5.04
C PRO A 173 -3.07 -5.45 6.27
N LEU A 174 -1.76 -5.64 6.14
CA LEU A 174 -0.92 -5.95 7.29
C LEU A 174 -0.95 -4.83 8.33
N SER A 175 -0.95 -5.25 9.60
CA SER A 175 -0.91 -4.34 10.74
C SER A 175 0.44 -3.60 10.79
N PRO A 176 0.46 -2.27 10.96
CA PRO A 176 1.71 -1.53 11.20
C PRO A 176 2.43 -2.04 12.46
N SER A 177 1.68 -2.55 13.44
CA SER A 177 2.24 -3.18 14.64
C SER A 177 3.04 -4.45 14.36
N LEU A 178 2.72 -5.22 13.31
CA LEU A 178 3.52 -6.39 12.91
C LEU A 178 4.88 -5.95 12.37
N ILE A 179 4.91 -4.90 11.54
CA ILE A 179 6.14 -4.35 10.98
C ILE A 179 6.99 -3.71 12.10
N TYR A 180 6.35 -2.95 12.99
CA TYR A 180 7.03 -2.34 14.13
C TYR A 180 7.60 -3.39 15.09
N PHE A 181 6.86 -4.47 15.33
CA PHE A 181 7.33 -5.62 16.09
C PHE A 181 8.57 -6.27 15.43
N ALA A 182 8.53 -6.50 14.12
CA ALA A 182 9.67 -7.03 13.38
C ALA A 182 10.89 -6.09 13.45
N ALA A 183 10.67 -4.77 13.31
CA ALA A 183 11.73 -3.76 13.32
C ALA A 183 12.46 -3.66 14.67
N ASN A 184 11.77 -4.04 15.74
CA ASN A 184 12.32 -4.06 17.10
C ASN A 184 12.77 -5.47 17.51
N GLY A 185 13.13 -6.32 16.55
CA GLY A 185 13.71 -7.64 16.81
C GLY A 185 12.72 -8.62 17.42
N CYS A 186 11.43 -8.47 17.11
CA CYS A 186 10.34 -9.28 17.66
C CYS A 186 10.21 -9.15 19.18
N ASP A 187 10.57 -8.00 19.75
CA ASP A 187 10.34 -7.70 21.17
C ASP A 187 8.91 -7.16 21.36
N PRO A 188 8.01 -7.91 22.02
CA PRO A 188 6.62 -7.47 22.22
C PRO A 188 6.51 -6.25 23.15
N GLN A 189 7.55 -5.90 23.91
CA GLN A 189 7.54 -4.67 24.70
C GLN A 189 7.53 -3.41 23.84
N CYS A 190 7.94 -3.49 22.56
CA CYS A 190 7.85 -2.34 21.65
C CYS A 190 6.41 -1.89 21.40
N LEU A 191 5.43 -2.78 21.57
CA LEU A 191 4.01 -2.51 21.44
C LEU A 191 3.46 -1.80 22.68
N ASP A 192 3.94 -0.59 22.93
CA ASP A 192 3.56 0.19 24.10
C ASP A 192 2.12 0.72 24.02
N LYS A 193 1.66 1.29 25.14
CA LYS A 193 0.29 1.79 25.28
C LYS A 193 -0.05 2.92 24.30
N ALA A 194 0.91 3.76 23.95
CA ALA A 194 0.69 4.88 23.03
C ALA A 194 0.53 4.35 21.60
N TRP A 195 1.46 3.49 21.17
CA TRP A 195 1.44 2.84 19.86
C TRP A 195 0.16 2.03 19.62
N ILE A 196 -0.21 1.17 20.58
CA ILE A 196 -1.45 0.40 20.49
C ILE A 196 -2.67 1.33 20.54
N GLY A 197 -2.56 2.47 21.20
CA GLY A 197 -3.63 3.46 21.23
C GLY A 197 -3.88 4.19 19.93
N GLU A 198 -2.85 4.33 19.10
CA GLU A 198 -2.93 4.91 17.76
C GLU A 198 -3.54 3.92 16.77
N TRP A 199 -3.02 2.68 16.75
CA TRP A 199 -3.34 1.71 15.71
C TRP A 199 -4.46 0.74 16.05
N HIS A 200 -4.68 0.47 17.34
CA HIS A 200 -5.67 -0.50 17.82
C HIS A 200 -6.43 0.05 19.04
N PRO A 201 -7.17 1.17 18.88
CA PRO A 201 -7.74 1.90 20.00
C PRO A 201 -8.75 1.05 20.81
N ALA A 202 -9.48 0.15 20.16
CA ALA A 202 -10.41 -0.75 20.83
C ALA A 202 -9.67 -1.85 21.61
N LEU A 203 -8.57 -2.38 21.06
CA LEU A 203 -7.69 -3.29 21.81
C LEU A 203 -7.07 -2.59 23.02
N ARG A 204 -6.62 -1.33 22.89
CA ARG A 204 -6.11 -0.55 24.04
C ARG A 204 -7.18 -0.44 25.13
N ALA A 205 -8.42 -0.13 24.75
CA ALA A 205 -9.53 -0.04 25.70
C ALA A 205 -9.76 -1.38 26.42
N LEU A 206 -9.78 -2.48 25.67
CA LEU A 206 -9.94 -3.83 26.19
C LEU A 206 -8.81 -4.22 27.16
N LEU A 207 -7.55 -3.93 26.82
CA LEU A 207 -6.39 -4.21 27.68
C LEU A 207 -6.37 -3.36 28.95
N ASN A 208 -6.79 -2.10 28.87
CA ASN A 208 -6.98 -1.27 30.07
C ASN A 208 -8.10 -1.82 30.96
N GLN A 209 -9.20 -2.29 30.37
CA GLN A 209 -10.29 -2.94 31.10
C GLN A 209 -9.79 -4.23 31.78
N TRP A 210 -9.04 -5.07 31.06
CA TRP A 210 -8.42 -6.28 31.63
C TRP A 210 -7.58 -5.95 32.86
N LYS A 211 -6.67 -4.99 32.73
CA LYS A 211 -5.81 -4.53 33.83
C LYS A 211 -6.62 -4.01 35.02
N ALA A 212 -7.72 -3.30 34.77
CA ALA A 212 -8.59 -2.77 35.82
C ALA A 212 -9.41 -3.86 36.54
N THR A 213 -9.80 -4.93 35.83
CA THR A 213 -10.48 -6.09 36.42
C THR A 213 -9.63 -6.77 37.50
N GLY A 214 -8.30 -6.78 37.33
CA GLY A 214 -7.38 -7.41 38.28
C GLY A 214 -7.52 -8.94 38.34
N PRO A 215 -6.74 -9.62 39.19
CA PRO A 215 -6.69 -11.09 39.25
C PRO A 215 -7.98 -11.75 39.77
N TYR A 216 -8.77 -11.04 40.57
CA TYR A 216 -9.99 -11.58 41.19
C TYR A 216 -11.29 -11.04 40.59
N GLY A 217 -11.21 -10.18 39.58
CA GLY A 217 -12.40 -9.61 38.94
C GLY A 217 -13.06 -10.54 37.94
N ASP A 218 -14.30 -10.19 37.58
CA ASP A 218 -15.14 -10.92 36.63
C ASP A 218 -14.54 -10.91 35.21
N LEU A 219 -14.49 -12.11 34.62
CA LEU A 219 -13.93 -12.36 33.30
C LEU A 219 -14.97 -12.44 32.18
N ALA A 220 -16.27 -12.46 32.51
CA ALA A 220 -17.34 -12.57 31.52
C ALA A 220 -17.22 -11.58 30.34
N PRO A 221 -16.83 -10.30 30.53
CA PRO A 221 -16.70 -9.34 29.43
C PRO A 221 -15.66 -9.71 28.35
N PHE A 222 -14.68 -10.56 28.68
CA PHE A 222 -13.58 -10.93 27.77
C PHE A 222 -13.81 -12.27 27.06
N GLN A 223 -14.95 -12.94 27.30
CA GLN A 223 -15.25 -14.27 26.74
C GLN A 223 -15.15 -14.29 25.22
N ALA A 224 -15.69 -13.29 24.52
CA ALA A 224 -15.65 -13.22 23.06
C ALA A 224 -14.21 -13.10 22.54
N HIS A 225 -13.36 -12.32 23.21
CA HIS A 225 -11.96 -12.16 22.83
C HIS A 225 -11.18 -13.48 22.97
N PHE A 226 -11.33 -14.16 24.09
CA PHE A 226 -10.65 -15.44 24.33
C PHE A 226 -11.15 -16.55 23.40
N ALA A 227 -12.44 -16.58 23.08
CA ALA A 227 -12.96 -17.49 22.07
C ALA A 227 -12.33 -17.23 20.70
N THR A 228 -12.28 -15.96 20.26
CA THR A 228 -11.80 -15.61 18.91
C THR A 228 -10.29 -15.75 18.73
N TYR A 229 -9.48 -15.24 19.66
CA TYR A 229 -8.02 -15.12 19.46
C TYR A 229 -7.20 -16.20 20.15
N HIS A 230 -7.80 -16.89 21.12
CA HIS A 230 -7.11 -17.91 21.91
C HIS A 230 -7.71 -19.31 21.76
N ASP A 231 -8.91 -19.44 21.19
CA ASP A 231 -9.68 -20.70 21.15
C ASP A 231 -9.84 -21.31 22.55
N MET A 232 -10.15 -20.46 23.54
CA MET A 232 -10.23 -20.84 24.95
C MET A 232 -11.52 -20.35 25.62
N GLN A 233 -12.02 -21.16 26.56
CA GLN A 233 -13.07 -20.73 27.49
C GLN A 233 -12.47 -19.99 28.68
N ILE A 234 -12.85 -18.73 28.85
CA ILE A 234 -12.22 -17.86 29.86
C ILE A 234 -12.51 -18.27 31.30
N ALA A 235 -13.61 -18.98 31.53
CA ALA A 235 -14.00 -19.52 32.84
C ALA A 235 -12.92 -20.42 33.46
N SER A 236 -12.05 -21.02 32.63
CA SER A 236 -10.90 -21.81 33.07
C SER A 236 -9.88 -21.00 33.88
N PHE A 237 -9.94 -19.67 33.82
CA PHE A 237 -9.02 -18.73 34.49
C PHE A 237 -9.64 -18.03 35.72
N ASN A 238 -10.76 -18.53 36.24
CA ASN A 238 -11.40 -17.94 37.42
C ASN A 238 -10.54 -17.98 38.70
N ASN A 239 -9.62 -18.94 38.80
CA ASN A 239 -8.71 -19.09 39.95
C ASN A 239 -7.30 -18.54 39.68
N ARG A 240 -7.16 -17.58 38.75
CA ARG A 240 -5.86 -16.99 38.39
C ARG A 240 -5.27 -16.16 39.53
N ASP A 241 -3.95 -16.16 39.64
CA ASP A 241 -3.22 -15.24 40.50
C ASP A 241 -2.82 -13.95 39.74
N SER A 242 -2.17 -13.02 40.44
CA SER A 242 -1.68 -11.75 39.87
C SER A 242 -0.67 -11.96 38.73
N VAL A 243 0.18 -12.98 38.83
CA VAL A 243 1.23 -13.25 37.82
C VAL A 243 0.59 -13.76 36.55
N GLN A 244 -0.32 -14.74 36.67
CA GLN A 244 -1.08 -15.29 35.56
C GLN A 244 -1.95 -14.22 34.90
N HIS A 245 -2.65 -13.39 35.68
CA HIS A 245 -3.48 -12.31 35.14
C HIS A 245 -2.66 -11.30 34.31
N ASN A 246 -1.49 -10.91 34.80
CA ASN A 246 -0.61 -9.99 34.09
C ASN A 246 -0.02 -10.61 32.83
N GLN A 247 0.37 -11.89 32.88
CA GLN A 247 0.88 -12.62 31.73
C GLN A 247 -0.20 -12.76 30.64
N MET A 248 -1.43 -13.10 31.03
CA MET A 248 -2.56 -13.17 30.10
C MET A 248 -2.83 -11.84 29.39
N GLY A 249 -2.66 -10.71 30.07
CA GLY A 249 -2.82 -9.39 29.44
C GLY A 249 -1.83 -9.17 28.29
N LYS A 250 -0.60 -9.70 28.40
CA LYS A 250 0.37 -9.66 27.30
C LYS A 250 0.05 -10.66 26.21
N ASP A 251 -0.43 -11.84 26.59
CA ASP A 251 -0.86 -12.85 25.63
C ASP A 251 -2.05 -12.33 24.81
N MET A 252 -2.99 -11.60 25.42
CA MET A 252 -4.08 -10.90 24.73
C MET A 252 -3.52 -9.90 23.70
N LEU A 253 -2.57 -9.05 24.11
CA LEU A 253 -1.92 -8.10 23.19
C LEU A 253 -1.23 -8.84 22.02
N TYR A 254 -0.44 -9.86 22.32
CA TYR A 254 0.32 -10.60 21.30
C TYR A 254 -0.60 -11.35 20.34
N ALA A 255 -1.59 -12.10 20.84
CA ALA A 255 -2.51 -12.87 20.02
C ALA A 255 -3.40 -11.99 19.15
N SER A 256 -3.78 -10.82 19.65
CA SER A 256 -4.61 -9.84 18.92
C SER A 256 -3.90 -9.19 17.75
N ILE A 257 -2.56 -9.06 17.82
CA ILE A 257 -1.76 -8.34 16.82
C ILE A 257 -0.97 -9.30 15.93
N ILE A 258 -0.22 -10.21 16.54
CA ILE A 258 0.71 -11.13 15.85
C ILE A 258 0.01 -12.45 15.59
N GLY A 259 -0.53 -13.07 16.63
CA GLY A 259 -1.28 -14.32 16.53
C GLY A 259 -0.84 -15.41 17.51
N PRO A 260 -1.31 -16.65 17.30
CA PRO A 260 -1.12 -17.73 18.27
C PRO A 260 0.30 -18.34 18.23
N GLN A 261 1.02 -18.18 17.13
CA GLN A 261 2.36 -18.75 16.97
C GLN A 261 3.43 -17.72 17.35
N PRO A 262 4.50 -18.15 18.05
CA PRO A 262 5.59 -17.26 18.44
C PRO A 262 6.52 -16.94 17.26
N PRO A 263 7.40 -15.92 17.38
CA PRO A 263 8.30 -15.51 16.31
C PRO A 263 9.27 -16.61 15.87
N GLU A 264 9.52 -17.61 16.72
CA GLU A 264 10.36 -18.76 16.40
C GLU A 264 9.71 -19.74 15.42
N HIS A 265 8.42 -19.60 15.11
CA HIS A 265 7.72 -20.43 14.14
C HIS A 265 8.35 -20.28 12.73
N ASP A 266 8.59 -21.39 12.04
CA ASP A 266 9.35 -21.39 10.78
C ASP A 266 8.73 -20.47 9.70
N GLU A 267 7.41 -20.42 9.61
CA GLU A 267 6.67 -19.51 8.72
C GLU A 267 6.87 -18.02 9.08
N LEU A 268 6.81 -17.66 10.37
CA LEU A 268 7.03 -16.28 10.81
C LEU A 268 8.49 -15.87 10.63
N LYS A 269 9.43 -16.77 10.95
CA LYS A 269 10.86 -16.61 10.65
C LYS A 269 11.11 -16.36 9.17
N ALA A 270 10.49 -17.14 8.29
CA ALA A 270 10.64 -16.99 6.85
C ALA A 270 10.15 -15.61 6.37
N PHE A 271 8.98 -15.17 6.84
CA PHE A 271 8.45 -13.83 6.58
C PHE A 271 9.38 -12.73 7.10
N PHE A 272 9.80 -12.79 8.37
CA PHE A 272 10.71 -11.80 8.95
C PHE A 272 12.09 -11.80 8.27
N THR A 273 12.56 -12.95 7.78
CA THR A 273 13.79 -13.04 6.97
C THR A 273 13.63 -12.32 5.64
N GLY A 274 12.46 -12.43 5.02
CA GLY A 274 12.07 -11.63 3.86
C GLY A 274 12.16 -10.14 4.13
N ILE A 275 11.53 -9.66 5.21
CA ILE A 275 11.56 -8.24 5.55
C ILE A 275 12.99 -7.76 5.83
N ARG A 276 13.80 -8.58 6.51
CA ARG A 276 15.22 -8.30 6.75
C ARG A 276 16.04 -8.18 5.47
N ALA A 277 15.63 -8.82 4.38
CA ALA A 277 16.28 -8.72 3.08
C ALA A 277 17.82 -8.86 3.14
N PRO A 278 18.35 -9.97 3.72
CA PRO A 278 19.78 -10.13 3.91
C PRO A 278 20.55 -10.10 2.58
N CYS A 279 21.70 -9.44 2.59
CA CYS A 279 22.54 -9.22 1.43
C CYS A 279 23.95 -9.78 1.66
N ALA A 280 24.64 -10.14 0.57
CA ALA A 280 25.97 -10.76 0.63
C ALA A 280 27.04 -9.91 1.34
N ASN A 281 26.87 -8.59 1.46
CA ASN A 281 27.78 -7.71 2.19
C ASN A 281 27.45 -7.59 3.70
N GLY A 282 26.52 -8.40 4.20
CA GLY A 282 26.04 -8.34 5.59
C GLY A 282 24.99 -7.27 5.84
N PHE A 283 24.52 -6.57 4.80
CA PHE A 283 23.37 -5.68 4.92
C PHE A 283 22.13 -6.48 5.31
N ASP A 284 21.35 -5.89 6.21
CA ASP A 284 20.08 -6.38 6.70
C ASP A 284 19.20 -5.15 6.93
N PHE A 285 18.09 -5.08 6.21
CA PHE A 285 17.15 -3.98 6.28
C PHE A 285 16.63 -3.80 7.71
N MET A 286 16.20 -4.88 8.38
CA MET A 286 15.52 -4.78 9.68
C MET A 286 16.45 -5.01 10.88
N GLU A 287 17.77 -5.15 10.69
CA GLU A 287 18.68 -5.02 11.82
C GLU A 287 18.34 -3.69 12.47
N ALA A 288 17.80 -3.74 13.71
CA ALA A 288 17.22 -2.60 14.44
C ALA A 288 18.19 -1.40 14.52
N SER A 289 19.45 -1.65 14.23
CA SER A 289 20.53 -0.70 14.15
C SER A 289 20.54 0.15 12.87
N LEU A 290 20.16 -0.40 11.72
CA LEU A 290 20.23 0.24 10.40
C LEU A 290 18.93 0.94 10.05
N PHE A 291 17.80 0.22 9.99
CA PHE A 291 16.50 0.81 9.69
C PHE A 291 16.09 1.85 10.72
N LEU A 292 16.20 1.56 12.03
CA LEU A 292 15.80 2.54 13.03
C LEU A 292 16.73 3.77 13.04
N CYS A 293 18.05 3.62 12.82
CA CYS A 293 18.92 4.79 12.70
C CYS A 293 18.64 5.59 11.43
N TRP A 294 18.29 4.91 10.32
CA TRP A 294 17.96 5.58 9.07
C TRP A 294 16.71 6.39 9.21
N VAL A 295 15.67 5.72 9.64
CA VAL A 295 14.38 6.33 9.85
C VAL A 295 14.45 7.40 10.94
N ALA A 296 15.12 7.18 12.07
CA ALA A 296 15.20 8.21 13.13
C ALA A 296 16.03 9.45 12.78
N ARG A 297 16.87 9.38 11.74
CA ARG A 297 17.63 10.53 11.25
C ARG A 297 16.97 11.23 10.07
N SER A 298 16.34 10.44 9.21
CA SER A 298 15.61 10.96 8.05
C SER A 298 14.20 11.44 8.41
N CYS A 299 13.60 10.90 9.47
CA CYS A 299 12.25 11.21 9.95
C CYS A 299 12.30 11.69 11.42
N PRO A 300 11.97 12.97 11.69
CA PRO A 300 11.78 13.46 13.05
C PRO A 300 10.74 12.64 13.81
N GLY A 301 11.10 12.10 14.97
CA GLY A 301 10.22 11.27 15.80
C GLY A 301 10.44 9.76 15.68
N GLY A 302 11.30 9.32 14.74
CA GLY A 302 11.79 7.95 14.76
C GLY A 302 10.97 6.94 13.95
N PRO A 303 11.22 5.65 14.19
CA PRO A 303 10.59 4.54 13.46
C PRO A 303 9.08 4.49 13.59
N SER A 304 8.56 4.83 14.77
CA SER A 304 7.12 4.93 15.01
C SER A 304 6.50 6.00 14.12
N THR A 305 7.03 7.22 14.12
CA THR A 305 6.52 8.32 13.27
C THR A 305 6.54 7.96 11.79
N TYR A 306 7.61 7.32 11.32
CA TYR A 306 7.71 6.93 9.92
C TYR A 306 6.71 5.85 9.51
N ILE A 307 6.56 4.79 10.31
CA ILE A 307 5.53 3.77 10.06
C ILE A 307 4.16 4.45 10.10
N SER A 308 3.94 5.37 11.05
CA SER A 308 2.70 6.12 11.10
C SER A 308 2.46 6.95 9.86
N GLN A 309 3.46 7.71 9.40
CA GLN A 309 3.39 8.49 8.15
C GLN A 309 3.08 7.62 6.93
N ILE A 310 3.64 6.41 6.85
CA ILE A 310 3.35 5.48 5.73
C ILE A 310 1.91 4.99 5.77
N TRP A 311 1.38 4.63 6.94
CA TRP A 311 0.00 4.14 7.02
C TRP A 311 -1.03 5.26 6.96
N THR A 312 -0.71 6.47 7.42
CA THR A 312 -1.61 7.64 7.34
C THR A 312 -1.53 8.36 5.99
N SER A 313 -0.56 8.04 5.14
CA SER A 313 -0.49 8.56 3.77
C SER A 313 -1.48 7.90 2.81
N LEU A 314 -2.18 6.85 3.25
CA LEU A 314 -3.24 6.25 2.48
C LEU A 314 -4.40 7.23 2.33
N ILE A 315 -4.88 7.39 1.10
CA ILE A 315 -6.03 8.23 0.82
C ILE A 315 -7.28 7.55 1.38
N HIS A 316 -7.97 8.13 2.35
CA HIS A 316 -9.23 7.60 2.89
C HIS A 316 -10.47 8.24 2.27
N ASP A 317 -10.29 9.42 1.69
CA ASP A 317 -11.30 10.25 1.04
C ASP A 317 -10.60 11.34 0.23
N PHE A 318 -11.39 12.20 -0.42
CA PHE A 318 -10.84 13.35 -1.15
C PHE A 318 -10.08 14.32 -0.23
N GLN A 319 -10.53 14.52 1.01
CA GLN A 319 -9.91 15.44 1.97
C GLN A 319 -8.48 15.02 2.32
N SER A 320 -8.18 13.72 2.26
CA SER A 320 -6.84 13.17 2.42
C SER A 320 -5.93 13.50 1.22
N LEU A 321 -6.49 13.65 0.02
CA LEU A 321 -5.76 13.95 -1.22
C LEU A 321 -5.62 15.46 -1.48
N GLU A 322 -6.64 16.25 -1.12
CA GLU A 322 -6.78 17.68 -1.44
C GLU A 322 -5.52 18.52 -1.13
N PRO A 323 -4.86 18.40 0.04
CA PRO A 323 -3.65 19.17 0.35
C PRO A 323 -2.47 18.88 -0.58
N HIS A 324 -2.52 17.76 -1.28
CA HIS A 324 -1.46 17.25 -2.14
C HIS A 324 -1.81 17.34 -3.62
N LEU A 325 -2.97 17.86 -3.97
CA LEU A 325 -3.48 17.97 -5.33
C LEU A 325 -3.46 19.44 -5.80
N THR A 326 -2.81 19.67 -6.93
CA THR A 326 -2.81 20.95 -7.64
C THR A 326 -3.52 20.76 -8.98
N ILE A 327 -4.72 21.32 -9.12
CA ILE A 327 -5.41 21.41 -10.41
C ILE A 327 -5.02 22.75 -11.03
N VAL A 328 -4.30 22.70 -12.15
CA VAL A 328 -3.78 23.90 -12.82
C VAL A 328 -4.90 24.57 -13.60
N ASP A 329 -5.01 25.89 -13.45
CA ASP A 329 -5.96 26.72 -14.19
C ASP A 329 -5.78 26.59 -15.70
N LEU A 330 -6.90 26.71 -16.42
CA LEU A 330 -6.89 26.60 -17.88
C LEU A 330 -6.21 27.82 -18.52
N PRO A 331 -5.34 27.62 -19.53
CA PRO A 331 -4.88 28.69 -20.40
C PRO A 331 -6.06 29.38 -21.10
N ARG A 332 -6.03 30.72 -21.21
CA ARG A 332 -7.11 31.53 -21.82
C ARG A 332 -7.55 31.04 -23.20
N GLN A 333 -6.61 30.59 -24.03
CA GLN A 333 -6.91 30.07 -25.37
C GLN A 333 -7.88 28.87 -25.34
N ILE A 334 -7.76 28.01 -24.34
CA ILE A 334 -8.63 26.85 -24.16
C ILE A 334 -10.01 27.29 -23.65
N ILE A 335 -10.05 28.30 -22.78
CA ILE A 335 -11.30 28.92 -22.29
C ILE A 335 -12.11 29.46 -23.48
N ASP A 336 -11.44 30.17 -24.39
CA ASP A 336 -12.08 30.75 -25.58
C ASP A 336 -12.62 29.66 -26.53
N GLN A 337 -11.89 28.54 -26.67
CA GLN A 337 -12.34 27.39 -27.47
C GLN A 337 -13.59 26.72 -26.88
N LEU A 338 -13.63 26.51 -25.56
CA LEU A 338 -14.79 25.95 -24.87
C LEU A 338 -16.03 26.87 -25.02
N ALA A 339 -15.83 28.18 -24.87
CA ALA A 339 -16.89 29.16 -25.06
C ALA A 339 -17.40 29.18 -26.51
N GLY A 340 -16.49 29.13 -27.49
CA GLY A 340 -16.82 29.11 -28.91
C GLY A 340 -17.55 27.84 -29.37
N ALA A 341 -17.37 26.72 -28.67
CA ALA A 341 -18.07 25.46 -28.93
C ALA A 341 -19.53 25.43 -28.43
N GLY A 342 -20.01 26.53 -27.81
CA GLY A 342 -21.35 26.56 -27.22
C GLY A 342 -21.49 25.70 -25.96
N SER A 343 -20.36 25.37 -25.32
CA SER A 343 -20.34 24.53 -24.11
C SER A 343 -21.18 25.16 -22.99
N PRO A 344 -22.10 24.41 -22.35
CA PRO A 344 -22.78 24.87 -21.14
C PRO A 344 -21.83 24.94 -19.94
N ILE A 345 -20.69 24.23 -20.00
CA ILE A 345 -19.63 24.24 -18.97
C ILE A 345 -18.76 25.46 -19.21
N ARG A 346 -18.65 26.34 -18.20
CA ARG A 346 -17.68 27.44 -18.22
C ARG A 346 -16.32 26.87 -17.86
N ALA A 347 -15.24 27.41 -18.42
CA ALA A 347 -13.90 26.88 -18.16
C ALA A 347 -13.50 26.92 -16.67
N MET A 348 -14.07 27.84 -15.88
CA MET A 348 -13.87 27.88 -14.43
C MET A 348 -14.55 26.72 -13.68
N ASP A 349 -15.45 25.99 -14.34
CA ASP A 349 -16.18 24.87 -13.75
C ASP A 349 -15.42 23.54 -13.91
N LEU A 350 -14.39 23.45 -14.77
CA LEU A 350 -13.67 22.21 -15.01
C LEU A 350 -12.86 21.70 -13.80
N PRO A 351 -12.10 22.54 -13.06
CA PRO A 351 -11.50 22.12 -11.80
C PRO A 351 -12.53 21.67 -10.77
N LEU A 352 -13.70 22.32 -10.74
CA LEU A 352 -14.80 21.96 -9.85
C LEU A 352 -15.42 20.61 -10.25
N LEU A 353 -15.62 20.35 -11.54
CA LEU A 353 -16.11 19.06 -12.05
C LEU A 353 -15.16 17.92 -11.71
N LEU A 354 -13.85 18.11 -11.90
CA LEU A 354 -12.86 17.11 -11.48
C LEU A 354 -12.89 16.91 -9.96
N THR A 355 -13.00 17.98 -9.19
CA THR A 355 -13.12 17.90 -7.73
C THR A 355 -14.36 17.12 -7.29
N ASN A 356 -15.51 17.39 -7.92
CA ASN A 356 -16.77 16.68 -7.65
C ASN A 356 -16.67 15.21 -8.04
N PHE A 357 -16.07 14.92 -9.20
CA PHE A 357 -15.79 13.56 -9.65
C PHE A 357 -14.97 12.80 -8.60
N LEU A 358 -13.86 13.39 -8.10
CA LEU A 358 -12.98 12.74 -7.13
C LEU A 358 -13.62 12.53 -5.75
N LYS A 359 -14.59 13.37 -5.38
CA LYS A 359 -15.44 13.23 -4.18
C LYS A 359 -16.57 12.21 -4.38
N GLY A 360 -16.92 11.90 -5.62
CA GLY A 360 -18.02 11.02 -5.98
C GLY A 360 -17.82 9.58 -5.54
N ARG A 361 -18.91 8.82 -5.51
CA ARG A 361 -18.96 7.40 -5.13
C ARG A 361 -19.69 6.59 -6.19
N GLY A 362 -19.41 5.30 -6.23
CA GLY A 362 -20.03 4.37 -7.17
C GLY A 362 -19.59 4.61 -8.61
N VAL A 363 -20.17 3.81 -9.50
CA VAL A 363 -19.90 3.87 -10.95
C VAL A 363 -20.84 4.89 -11.59
N PRO A 364 -20.34 5.89 -12.34
CA PRO A 364 -21.20 6.90 -12.98
C PRO A 364 -22.21 6.32 -13.98
N CYS A 365 -21.78 5.35 -14.81
CA CYS A 365 -22.62 4.65 -15.78
C CYS A 365 -22.38 3.13 -15.65
N PRO A 366 -23.11 2.44 -14.75
CA PRO A 366 -22.92 1.01 -14.50
C PRO A 366 -23.09 0.14 -15.76
N THR A 367 -24.08 0.45 -16.60
CA THR A 367 -24.40 -0.36 -17.79
C THR A 367 -23.30 -0.27 -18.84
N LEU A 368 -22.74 0.93 -19.01
CA LEU A 368 -21.58 1.13 -19.89
C LEU A 368 -20.32 0.50 -19.33
N LEU A 369 -20.08 0.58 -18.02
CA LEU A 369 -18.93 -0.06 -17.40
C LEU A 369 -18.97 -1.58 -17.61
N ASP A 370 -20.12 -2.22 -17.44
CA ASP A 370 -20.26 -3.67 -17.63
C ASP A 370 -19.88 -4.10 -19.06
N SER A 371 -20.18 -3.28 -20.06
CA SER A 371 -19.77 -3.53 -21.45
C SER A 371 -18.26 -3.34 -21.71
N ALA A 372 -17.58 -2.56 -20.86
CA ALA A 372 -16.16 -2.23 -20.99
C ALA A 372 -15.26 -3.02 -20.02
N LYS A 373 -15.84 -3.71 -19.04
CA LYS A 373 -15.14 -4.32 -17.89
C LYS A 373 -14.03 -5.28 -18.30
N ASP A 374 -14.23 -6.05 -19.36
CA ASP A 374 -13.24 -7.01 -19.87
C ASP A 374 -11.99 -6.34 -20.45
N ARG A 375 -12.04 -5.05 -20.75
CA ARG A 375 -10.92 -4.26 -21.28
C ARG A 375 -10.16 -3.51 -20.18
N LEU A 376 -10.72 -3.45 -18.97
CA LEU A 376 -10.10 -2.76 -17.84
C LEU A 376 -9.14 -3.70 -17.09
N SER A 377 -8.17 -3.10 -16.42
CA SER A 377 -7.21 -3.84 -15.61
C SER A 377 -7.91 -4.61 -14.50
N ARG A 378 -7.58 -5.90 -14.37
CA ARG A 378 -8.07 -6.77 -13.29
C ARG A 378 -7.49 -6.40 -11.93
N LEU A 379 -6.49 -5.52 -11.91
CA LEU A 379 -5.84 -5.04 -10.69
C LEU A 379 -6.70 -4.02 -9.93
N ILE A 380 -7.72 -3.43 -10.58
CA ILE A 380 -8.59 -2.43 -9.97
C ILE A 380 -9.71 -3.15 -9.19
N PRO A 381 -9.83 -2.93 -7.86
CA PRO A 381 -10.85 -3.57 -7.04
C PRO A 381 -12.21 -2.87 -7.21
N PHE A 382 -12.93 -3.21 -8.29
CA PHE A 382 -14.25 -2.64 -8.60
C PHE A 382 -15.35 -2.97 -7.56
N ASP A 383 -15.10 -3.90 -6.65
CA ASP A 383 -15.95 -4.18 -5.48
C ASP A 383 -15.95 -3.04 -4.45
N THR A 384 -14.97 -2.12 -4.54
CA THR A 384 -14.82 -0.99 -3.61
C THR A 384 -15.24 0.36 -4.21
N THR A 385 -15.93 0.38 -5.35
CA THR A 385 -16.32 1.62 -6.04
C THR A 385 -17.20 2.55 -5.22
N ASP A 386 -17.95 2.01 -4.27
CA ASP A 386 -18.80 2.79 -3.37
C ASP A 386 -18.03 3.50 -2.25
N SER A 387 -16.73 3.19 -2.10
CA SER A 387 -15.86 3.85 -1.15
C SER A 387 -15.64 5.32 -1.53
N PRO A 388 -15.74 6.28 -0.57
CA PRO A 388 -15.37 7.68 -0.82
C PRO A 388 -13.91 7.86 -1.24
N ALA A 389 -13.06 6.87 -0.99
CA ALA A 389 -11.66 6.90 -1.38
C ALA A 389 -11.42 6.48 -2.83
N PHE A 390 -12.36 5.75 -3.47
CA PHE A 390 -12.06 4.97 -4.67
C PHE A 390 -11.49 5.81 -5.81
N ARG A 391 -12.23 6.84 -6.24
CA ARG A 391 -11.83 7.70 -7.37
C ARG A 391 -10.57 8.51 -7.06
N SER A 392 -10.42 8.98 -5.82
CA SER A 392 -9.22 9.70 -5.36
C SER A 392 -7.97 8.80 -5.32
N ARG A 393 -8.12 7.55 -4.87
CA ARG A 393 -7.06 6.53 -4.92
C ARG A 393 -6.70 6.15 -6.34
N ALA A 394 -7.69 5.98 -7.22
CA ALA A 394 -7.47 5.67 -8.63
C ALA A 394 -6.64 6.76 -9.31
N LEU A 395 -7.00 8.05 -9.12
CA LEU A 395 -6.21 9.16 -9.65
C LEU A 395 -4.78 9.14 -9.11
N CYS A 396 -4.62 9.01 -7.79
CA CYS A 396 -3.30 8.95 -7.17
C CYS A 396 -2.46 7.80 -7.74
N TRP A 397 -3.06 6.61 -7.85
CA TRP A 397 -2.39 5.44 -8.40
C TRP A 397 -1.97 5.67 -9.85
N ALA A 398 -2.87 6.12 -10.72
CA ALA A 398 -2.55 6.40 -12.13
C ALA A 398 -1.42 7.44 -12.29
N THR A 399 -1.28 8.36 -11.32
CA THR A 399 -0.30 9.46 -11.37
C THR A 399 0.98 9.20 -10.58
N THR A 400 1.05 8.22 -9.68
CA THR A 400 2.26 7.94 -8.88
C THR A 400 2.73 6.50 -9.00
N GLY A 401 1.89 5.60 -9.47
CA GLY A 401 2.08 4.15 -9.43
C GLY A 401 1.67 3.50 -8.09
N CYS A 402 1.09 4.24 -7.14
CA CYS A 402 0.58 3.69 -5.87
C CYS A 402 -0.59 4.52 -5.27
N PRO A 403 -1.45 3.93 -4.42
CA PRO A 403 -2.60 4.64 -3.86
C PRO A 403 -2.26 5.52 -2.62
N HIS A 404 -0.99 5.89 -2.42
CA HIS A 404 -0.50 6.62 -1.24
C HIS A 404 0.05 7.99 -1.63
N VAL A 405 -0.18 8.98 -0.77
CA VAL A 405 0.40 10.31 -0.90
C VAL A 405 1.81 10.32 -0.32
N GLU A 406 2.84 10.57 -1.14
CA GLU A 406 4.18 10.68 -0.57
C GLU A 406 4.32 11.94 0.31
N SER A 407 4.81 11.77 1.55
CA SER A 407 5.00 12.81 2.57
C SER A 407 6.08 13.85 2.23
N GLU A 408 6.67 13.85 1.03
CA GLU A 408 7.67 14.86 0.65
C GLU A 408 7.01 16.21 0.37
N ASP A 409 7.33 17.22 1.19
CA ASP A 409 6.80 18.61 1.21
C ASP A 409 6.86 19.41 -0.11
N HIS A 410 7.33 18.84 -1.22
CA HIS A 410 7.66 19.58 -2.44
C HIS A 410 7.10 19.01 -3.75
N LYS A 411 6.38 17.88 -3.72
CA LYS A 411 5.86 17.26 -4.96
C LYS A 411 4.37 16.98 -4.87
N THR A 412 3.57 17.96 -5.27
CA THR A 412 2.12 17.82 -5.40
C THR A 412 1.75 17.03 -6.67
N LEU A 413 0.68 16.27 -6.57
CA LEU A 413 -0.03 15.69 -7.70
C LEU A 413 -0.56 16.85 -8.55
N THR A 414 -0.15 16.92 -9.81
CA THR A 414 -0.55 18.03 -10.69
C THR A 414 -1.48 17.52 -11.77
N VAL A 415 -2.67 18.10 -11.87
CA VAL A 415 -3.60 17.84 -12.97
C VAL A 415 -3.66 19.06 -13.87
N GLN A 416 -3.42 18.85 -15.16
CA GLN A 416 -3.38 19.90 -16.18
C GLN A 416 -4.40 19.60 -17.26
N PHE A 417 -5.24 20.57 -17.58
CA PHE A 417 -6.09 20.54 -18.76
C PHE A 417 -5.29 21.08 -19.95
N VAL A 418 -5.10 20.26 -20.98
CA VAL A 418 -4.17 20.55 -22.08
C VAL A 418 -4.85 20.55 -23.45
N GLY A 419 -4.33 21.41 -24.34
CA GLY A 419 -4.77 21.54 -25.73
C GLY A 419 -3.89 20.76 -26.71
N PRO A 420 -4.24 20.74 -28.01
CA PRO A 420 -3.59 19.93 -29.05
C PRO A 420 -2.10 20.26 -29.28
N ASP A 421 -1.65 21.43 -28.84
CA ASP A 421 -0.28 21.91 -29.02
C ASP A 421 0.64 21.58 -27.82
N ASP A 422 0.13 20.94 -26.76
CA ASP A 422 0.91 20.59 -25.57
C ASP A 422 1.89 19.44 -25.86
N THR A 423 3.15 19.78 -26.12
CA THR A 423 4.22 18.81 -26.36
C THR A 423 4.56 17.94 -25.15
N GLY A 424 4.15 18.35 -23.95
CA GLY A 424 4.29 17.56 -22.72
C GLY A 424 3.33 16.37 -22.66
N TYR A 425 2.20 16.41 -23.36
CA TYR A 425 1.28 15.29 -23.50
C TYR A 425 1.89 14.14 -24.30
N HIS A 426 2.46 14.41 -25.48
CA HIS A 426 3.21 13.44 -26.26
C HIS A 426 4.13 14.15 -27.26
N PRO A 427 5.38 13.68 -27.46
CA PRO A 427 6.35 14.34 -28.34
C PRO A 427 5.95 14.28 -29.82
N LEU A 428 5.36 13.17 -30.27
CA LEU A 428 4.89 13.01 -31.66
C LEU A 428 3.49 13.60 -31.84
N THR A 429 3.35 14.52 -32.79
CA THR A 429 2.10 15.27 -33.06
C THR A 429 0.93 14.36 -33.45
N ASP A 430 1.13 13.40 -34.36
CA ASP A 430 0.03 12.55 -34.85
C ASP A 430 -0.53 11.67 -33.72
N VAL A 431 0.35 11.08 -32.91
CA VAL A 431 -0.02 10.29 -31.73
C VAL A 431 -0.70 11.17 -30.68
N ARG A 432 -0.19 12.39 -30.47
CA ARG A 432 -0.80 13.38 -29.55
C ARG A 432 -2.23 13.69 -29.95
N GLN A 433 -2.46 14.08 -31.22
CA GLN A 433 -3.78 14.46 -31.70
C GLN A 433 -4.76 13.29 -31.66
N ALA A 434 -4.31 12.08 -32.07
CA ALA A 434 -5.13 10.88 -31.99
C ALA A 434 -5.54 10.56 -30.55
N GLY A 435 -4.56 10.46 -29.63
CA GLY A 435 -4.82 10.15 -28.22
C GLY A 435 -5.75 11.17 -27.56
N MET A 436 -5.50 12.47 -27.79
CA MET A 436 -6.35 13.54 -27.26
C MET A 436 -7.78 13.47 -27.79
N LYS A 437 -7.98 13.10 -29.06
CA LYS A 437 -9.32 12.95 -29.65
C LYS A 437 -10.07 11.76 -29.05
N PHE A 438 -9.37 10.66 -28.78
CA PHE A 438 -9.93 9.49 -28.10
C PHE A 438 -10.14 9.69 -26.60
N GLY A 439 -9.73 10.83 -26.03
CA GLY A 439 -9.92 11.14 -24.62
C GLY A 439 -8.87 10.53 -23.70
N GLN A 440 -7.74 10.05 -24.24
CA GLN A 440 -6.71 9.42 -23.42
C GLN A 440 -6.09 10.42 -22.45
N ILE A 441 -5.98 10.05 -21.18
CA ILE A 441 -5.25 10.86 -20.19
C ILE A 441 -3.76 10.49 -20.25
N SER A 442 -2.89 11.49 -20.40
CA SER A 442 -1.44 11.25 -20.36
C SER A 442 -0.92 11.32 -18.93
N TYR A 443 -0.55 10.17 -18.38
CA TYR A 443 0.11 10.07 -17.07
C TYR A 443 1.63 10.15 -17.18
N ARG A 444 2.24 10.91 -16.26
CA ARG A 444 3.69 11.01 -16.08
C ARG A 444 4.01 10.68 -14.63
N THR A 445 4.06 9.39 -14.32
CA THR A 445 4.16 8.89 -12.94
C THR A 445 5.42 9.35 -12.20
N CYS A 446 6.55 9.50 -12.91
CA CYS A 446 7.79 10.05 -12.35
C CYS A 446 7.68 11.53 -11.94
N PHE A 447 6.74 12.28 -12.54
CA PHE A 447 6.53 13.70 -12.29
C PHE A 447 5.23 13.99 -11.55
N ARG A 448 4.40 12.97 -11.28
CA ARG A 448 3.08 13.09 -10.64
C ARG A 448 2.11 13.98 -11.41
N ILE A 449 2.15 13.91 -12.74
CA ILE A 449 1.32 14.75 -13.62
C ILE A 449 0.29 13.91 -14.36
N ALA A 450 -0.97 14.32 -14.31
CA ALA A 450 -2.00 13.92 -15.26
C ALA A 450 -2.29 15.07 -16.23
N ARG A 451 -2.29 14.77 -17.54
CA ARG A 451 -2.67 15.72 -18.58
C ARG A 451 -3.98 15.28 -19.22
N ILE A 452 -5.04 16.03 -18.93
CA ILE A 452 -6.41 15.77 -19.38
C ILE A 452 -6.66 16.53 -20.70
N PRO A 453 -7.02 15.84 -21.80
CA PRO A 453 -7.18 16.47 -23.10
C PRO A 453 -8.50 17.25 -23.21
N VAL A 454 -8.42 18.57 -23.41
CA VAL A 454 -9.63 19.40 -23.54
C VAL A 454 -10.35 19.19 -24.87
N VAL A 455 -9.65 18.70 -25.89
CA VAL A 455 -10.24 18.35 -27.18
C VAL A 455 -11.38 17.34 -27.03
N HIS A 456 -11.21 16.33 -26.17
CA HIS A 456 -12.27 15.35 -25.91
C HIS A 456 -13.42 15.92 -25.08
N LEU A 457 -13.12 16.78 -24.11
CA LEU A 457 -14.14 17.50 -23.35
C LEU A 457 -15.03 18.36 -24.25
N ILE A 458 -14.44 19.07 -25.22
CA ILE A 458 -15.19 19.85 -26.23
C ILE A 458 -16.11 18.92 -27.03
N ASP A 459 -15.60 17.76 -27.46
CA ASP A 459 -16.40 16.76 -28.17
C ASP A 459 -17.59 16.29 -27.32
N LEU A 460 -17.37 15.93 -26.05
CA LEU A 460 -18.44 15.57 -25.11
C LEU A 460 -19.47 16.69 -24.95
N CYS A 461 -19.06 17.96 -24.89
CA CYS A 461 -19.98 19.10 -24.78
C CYS A 461 -20.87 19.27 -26.02
N SER A 462 -20.40 18.83 -27.19
CA SER A 462 -21.14 18.92 -28.46
C SER A 462 -22.16 17.79 -28.68
N ARG A 463 -22.14 16.74 -27.84
CA ARG A 463 -23.02 15.57 -27.97
C ARG A 463 -24.39 15.80 -27.34
N SER A 464 -25.39 15.06 -27.82
CA SER A 464 -26.72 14.98 -27.21
C SER A 464 -26.82 13.78 -26.27
N TYR A 465 -27.45 13.97 -25.10
CA TYR A 465 -27.64 12.93 -24.08
C TYR A 465 -29.13 12.64 -23.89
N PRO A 466 -29.75 11.82 -24.75
CA PRO A 466 -31.13 11.38 -24.53
C PRO A 466 -31.19 10.53 -23.26
N THR A 467 -32.31 10.56 -22.56
CA THR A 467 -32.56 9.72 -21.37
C THR A 467 -33.21 8.38 -21.69
N ILE A 468 -33.75 8.25 -22.90
CA ILE A 468 -34.43 7.06 -23.42
C ILE A 468 -34.01 6.86 -24.89
N ASP A 469 -33.69 5.64 -25.29
CA ASP A 469 -33.40 5.30 -26.69
C ASP A 469 -34.68 5.17 -27.55
N ALA A 470 -34.49 4.87 -28.84
CA ALA A 470 -35.60 4.66 -29.77
C ALA A 470 -36.48 3.44 -29.43
N ASP A 471 -35.96 2.51 -28.63
CA ASP A 471 -36.63 1.26 -28.24
C ASP A 471 -37.31 1.37 -26.85
N GLY A 472 -37.20 2.52 -26.20
CA GLY A 472 -37.80 2.79 -24.89
C GLY A 472 -36.95 2.38 -23.69
N ASN A 473 -35.68 2.02 -23.89
CA ASN A 473 -34.76 1.67 -22.80
C ASN A 473 -34.09 2.93 -22.24
N GLU A 474 -33.75 2.90 -20.95
CA GLU A 474 -32.92 3.95 -20.36
C GLU A 474 -31.52 3.94 -20.98
N THR A 475 -31.03 5.11 -21.37
CA THR A 475 -29.70 5.29 -21.95
C THR A 475 -28.72 5.85 -20.93
N GLU A 476 -27.47 5.42 -21.05
CA GLU A 476 -26.32 6.02 -20.35
C GLU A 476 -25.31 6.54 -21.38
N PRO A 477 -24.67 7.69 -21.16
CA PRO A 477 -24.92 8.66 -20.08
C PRO A 477 -26.17 9.54 -20.32
N ARG A 478 -26.85 9.95 -19.24
CA ARG A 478 -28.09 10.77 -19.25
C ARG A 478 -27.83 12.27 -19.26
N THR A 479 -26.65 12.69 -18.80
CA THR A 479 -26.25 14.09 -18.74
C THR A 479 -24.81 14.26 -19.18
N LEU A 480 -24.43 15.49 -19.56
CA LEU A 480 -23.04 15.83 -19.86
C LEU A 480 -22.12 15.56 -18.66
N GLU A 481 -22.55 15.90 -17.45
CA GLU A 481 -21.80 15.64 -16.22
C GLU A 481 -21.53 14.14 -16.05
N GLN A 482 -22.57 13.30 -16.20
CA GLN A 482 -22.43 11.85 -16.11
C GLN A 482 -21.53 11.28 -17.22
N ALA A 483 -21.56 11.87 -18.42
CA ALA A 483 -20.67 11.49 -19.52
C ALA A 483 -19.20 11.80 -19.21
N ILE A 484 -18.92 12.98 -18.65
CA ILE A 484 -17.58 13.38 -18.22
C ILE A 484 -17.12 12.50 -17.06
N GLU A 485 -17.96 12.27 -16.05
CA GLU A 485 -17.62 11.39 -14.94
C GLU A 485 -17.34 9.96 -15.41
N HIS A 486 -18.15 9.41 -16.31
CA HIS A 486 -17.91 8.07 -16.85
C HIS A 486 -16.61 7.99 -17.63
N TRP A 487 -16.33 8.97 -18.49
CA TRP A 487 -15.07 9.03 -19.21
C TRP A 487 -13.87 9.09 -18.26
N LEU A 488 -13.89 10.00 -17.27
CA LEU A 488 -12.84 10.10 -16.25
C LEU A 488 -12.70 8.78 -15.48
N PHE A 489 -13.80 8.09 -15.17
CA PHE A 489 -13.80 6.81 -14.46
C PHE A 489 -13.17 5.66 -15.27
N ILE A 490 -13.24 5.71 -16.59
CA ILE A 490 -12.66 4.68 -17.47
C ILE A 490 -11.18 4.95 -17.73
N GLU A 491 -10.79 6.21 -17.90
CA GLU A 491 -9.42 6.60 -18.24
C GLU A 491 -8.48 6.71 -17.04
N ILE A 492 -9.01 6.96 -15.83
CA ILE A 492 -8.27 6.92 -14.56
C ILE A 492 -8.32 5.52 -13.98
#